data_AF-A0A969E4Y5-F1
#
_entry.id   AF-A0A969E4Y5-F1
#
_cell.length_a   1.000
_cell.length_b   1.000
_cell.length_c   1.000
_cell.angle_alpha   90.00
_cell.angle_beta   90.00
_cell.angle_gamma   90.00
#
_symmetry.space_group_name_H-M   'P 1'
#
loop_
_entity.id
_entity.type
_entity.pdbx_description
1 polymer ?
#
loop_
_entity_poly.entity_id
_entity_poly.type
_entity_poly.pdbx_seq_one_letter_code
_entity_poly.pdbx_strand_id
1 'polypeptide(L)'
;MAAQQDVERKINHIKANLPSDANEPVVNRFSTDQFAILNLTMTAKMSDKGLFDLIEKEIKPQISNIQGVGQINIIGGREREVEVKLDNEKLQAYKLSPKQVFQIISSSNKTYPAGEVTNQDANLSLKLEASLSNIEALKQW
;
A
#
# COMPACT_ATOMS: atom_id res chain seq x y z
N MET A 1 -23.91 -17.64 -16.54
CA MET A 1 -24.43 -16.83 -15.43
C MET A 1 -25.22 -17.67 -14.41
N ALA A 2 -26.07 -18.62 -14.83
CA ALA A 2 -26.84 -19.48 -13.90
C ALA A 2 -26.00 -20.28 -12.87
N ALA A 3 -24.90 -20.91 -13.31
CA ALA A 3 -24.07 -21.74 -12.42
C ALA A 3 -23.38 -20.99 -11.26
N GLN A 4 -23.03 -19.71 -11.44
CA GLN A 4 -22.43 -18.91 -10.37
C GLN A 4 -23.46 -18.50 -9.33
N GLN A 5 -24.65 -18.09 -9.78
CA GLN A 5 -25.77 -17.75 -8.90
C GLN A 5 -26.23 -18.95 -8.08
N ASP A 6 -26.21 -20.16 -8.65
CA ASP A 6 -26.52 -21.40 -7.91
C ASP A 6 -25.52 -21.68 -6.78
N VAL A 7 -24.23 -21.43 -7.02
CA VAL A 7 -23.18 -21.62 -6.01
C VAL A 7 -23.28 -20.53 -4.94
N GLU A 8 -23.44 -19.27 -5.31
CA GLU A 8 -23.64 -18.15 -4.37
C GLU A 8 -24.86 -18.38 -3.47
N ARG A 9 -25.97 -18.87 -4.02
CA ARG A 9 -27.17 -19.22 -3.24
C ARG A 9 -26.88 -20.31 -2.20
N LYS A 10 -26.17 -21.36 -2.58
CA LYS A 10 -25.79 -22.44 -1.65
C LYS A 10 -24.84 -21.96 -0.56
N ILE A 11 -23.89 -21.10 -0.91
CA ILE A 11 -22.96 -20.51 0.06
C ILE A 11 -23.71 -19.62 1.06
N ASN A 12 -24.62 -18.77 0.59
CA ASN A 12 -25.44 -17.94 1.47
C ASN A 12 -26.29 -18.78 2.44
N HIS A 13 -26.76 -19.96 2.02
CA HIS A 13 -27.53 -20.87 2.87
C HIS A 13 -26.69 -21.53 3.98
N ILE A 14 -25.39 -21.76 3.76
CA ILE A 14 -24.49 -22.35 4.76
C ILE A 14 -23.74 -21.29 5.59
N LYS A 15 -23.82 -20.01 5.21
CA LYS A 15 -23.12 -18.90 5.87
C LYS A 15 -23.50 -18.78 7.35
N ALA A 16 -24.73 -19.11 7.71
CA ALA A 16 -25.21 -19.13 9.10
C ALA A 16 -24.63 -20.29 9.94
N ASN A 17 -24.07 -21.32 9.29
CA ASN A 17 -23.41 -22.45 9.95
C ASN A 17 -21.90 -22.27 10.03
N LEU A 18 -21.36 -21.14 9.54
CA LEU A 18 -19.95 -20.84 9.65
C LEU A 18 -19.63 -20.28 11.05
N PRO A 19 -18.47 -20.67 11.63
CA PRO A 19 -17.94 -20.05 12.83
C PRO A 19 -17.81 -18.52 12.69
N SER A 20 -17.91 -17.79 13.79
CA SER A 20 -17.86 -16.33 13.81
C SER A 20 -16.49 -15.74 13.42
N ASP A 21 -15.43 -16.55 13.47
CA ASP A 21 -14.07 -16.22 13.07
C ASP A 21 -13.74 -16.61 11.62
N ALA A 22 -14.69 -17.19 10.89
CA ALA A 22 -14.49 -17.60 9.51
C ALA A 22 -14.56 -16.39 8.55
N ASN A 23 -13.59 -16.33 7.63
CA ASN A 23 -13.61 -15.36 6.54
C ASN A 23 -14.79 -15.61 5.59
N GLU A 24 -15.26 -14.53 4.95
CA GLU A 24 -16.36 -14.67 4.00
C GLU A 24 -15.97 -15.57 2.81
N PRO A 25 -16.78 -16.59 2.51
CA PRO A 25 -16.53 -17.47 1.38
C PRO A 25 -16.69 -16.71 0.06
N VAL A 26 -15.66 -16.73 -0.78
CA VAL A 26 -15.63 -16.04 -2.08
C VAL A 26 -15.89 -17.05 -3.20
N VAL A 27 -16.90 -16.79 -4.04
CA VAL A 27 -17.15 -17.57 -5.26
C VAL A 27 -16.34 -16.97 -6.40
N ASN A 28 -15.21 -17.60 -6.71
CA ASN A 28 -14.44 -17.26 -7.90
C ASN A 28 -14.87 -18.16 -9.05
N ARG A 29 -15.38 -17.55 -10.12
CA ARG A 29 -15.54 -18.26 -11.40
C ARG A 29 -14.14 -18.56 -11.93
N PHE A 30 -13.82 -19.83 -12.12
CA PHE A 30 -12.57 -20.24 -12.74
C PHE A 30 -12.52 -19.64 -14.15
N SER A 31 -11.62 -18.67 -14.37
CA SER A 31 -11.42 -18.01 -15.65
C SER A 31 -9.97 -18.24 -16.07
N THR A 32 -9.76 -18.68 -17.30
CA THR A 32 -8.43 -18.84 -17.91
C THR A 32 -7.67 -17.52 -18.03
N ASP A 33 -8.38 -16.41 -17.87
CA ASP A 33 -7.88 -15.03 -17.90
C ASP A 33 -6.96 -14.70 -16.69
N GLN A 34 -6.90 -15.57 -15.69
CA GLN A 34 -6.07 -15.41 -14.48
C GLN A 34 -4.66 -16.01 -14.62
N PHE A 35 -4.36 -16.72 -15.72
CA PHE A 35 -3.02 -17.22 -15.95
C PHE A 35 -2.11 -16.10 -16.44
N ALA A 36 -0.93 -15.99 -15.82
CA ALA A 36 0.09 -15.05 -16.29
C ALA A 36 0.44 -15.37 -17.74
N ILE A 37 0.17 -14.42 -18.65
CA ILE A 37 0.48 -14.54 -20.08
C ILE A 37 2.01 -14.49 -20.29
N LEU A 38 2.72 -13.85 -19.36
CA LEU A 38 4.18 -13.70 -19.38
C LEU A 38 4.73 -13.78 -17.95
N ASN A 39 5.80 -14.56 -17.77
CA ASN A 39 6.60 -14.57 -16.55
C ASN A 39 7.98 -14.01 -16.86
N LEU A 40 8.42 -13.01 -16.11
CA LEU A 40 9.72 -12.38 -16.26
C LEU A 40 10.53 -12.56 -14.99
N THR A 41 11.78 -12.98 -15.11
CA THR A 41 12.73 -13.05 -14.00
C THR A 41 13.77 -11.97 -14.20
N MET A 42 14.01 -11.19 -13.15
CA MET A 42 14.95 -10.08 -13.18
C MET A 42 16.11 -10.34 -12.24
N THR A 43 17.32 -10.02 -12.69
CA THR A 43 18.54 -10.15 -11.89
C THR A 43 19.42 -8.93 -12.14
N ALA A 44 20.02 -8.40 -11.09
CA ALA A 44 20.88 -7.24 -11.17
C ALA A 44 22.04 -7.36 -10.17
N LYS A 45 23.14 -6.64 -10.42
CA LYS A 45 24.29 -6.55 -9.50
C LYS A 45 24.07 -5.57 -8.34
N MET A 46 22.84 -5.11 -8.13
CA MET A 46 22.46 -4.15 -7.09
C MET A 46 21.78 -4.86 -5.91
N SER A 47 21.54 -4.12 -4.83
CA SER A 47 20.80 -4.67 -3.69
C SER A 47 19.35 -5.03 -4.06
N ASP A 48 18.80 -6.09 -3.45
CA ASP A 48 17.41 -6.53 -3.68
C ASP A 48 16.38 -5.43 -3.45
N LYS A 49 16.64 -4.53 -2.50
CA LYS A 49 15.79 -3.37 -2.21
C LYS A 49 15.79 -2.38 -3.37
N GLY A 50 16.98 -2.06 -3.89
CA GLY A 50 17.13 -1.15 -5.03
C GLY A 50 16.52 -1.72 -6.30
N LEU A 51 16.64 -3.03 -6.51
CA LEU A 51 16.01 -3.71 -7.64
C LEU A 51 14.48 -3.70 -7.52
N PHE A 52 13.93 -4.00 -6.32
CA PHE A 52 12.49 -3.95 -6.10
C PHE A 52 11.93 -2.54 -6.34
N ASP A 53 12.59 -1.50 -5.80
CA ASP A 53 12.20 -0.11 -5.99
C ASP A 53 12.22 0.29 -7.48
N LEU A 54 13.23 -0.13 -8.23
CA LEU A 54 13.31 0.10 -9.68
C LEU A 54 12.14 -0.58 -10.41
N ILE A 55 11.84 -1.83 -10.06
CA ILE A 55 10.75 -2.57 -10.70
C ILE A 55 9.40 -1.90 -10.40
N GLU A 56 9.12 -1.58 -9.14
CA GLU A 56 7.83 -1.03 -8.71
C GLU A 56 7.60 0.39 -9.22
N LYS A 57 8.63 1.26 -9.22
CA LYS A 57 8.47 2.69 -9.53
C LYS A 57 8.65 3.04 -11.00
N GLU A 58 9.45 2.27 -11.74
CA GLU A 58 9.80 2.60 -13.13
C GLU A 58 9.24 1.56 -14.11
N ILE A 59 9.51 0.28 -13.88
CA ILE A 59 9.24 -0.79 -14.86
C ILE A 59 7.75 -1.17 -14.88
N LYS A 60 7.15 -1.38 -13.70
CA LYS A 60 5.73 -1.76 -13.58
C LYS A 60 4.80 -0.71 -14.22
N PRO A 61 4.94 0.61 -13.97
CA PRO A 61 4.11 1.62 -14.63
C PRO A 61 4.24 1.61 -16.14
N GLN A 62 5.45 1.41 -16.68
CA GLN A 62 5.68 1.35 -18.11
C GLN A 62 4.96 0.17 -18.76
N ILE A 63 5.02 -1.01 -18.15
CA ILE A 63 4.34 -2.21 -18.65
C ILE A 63 2.82 -2.08 -18.45
N SER A 64 2.36 -1.52 -17.33
CA SER A 64 0.93 -1.30 -17.05
C SER A 64 0.27 -0.35 -18.05
N ASN A 65 1.02 0.57 -18.66
CA ASN A 65 0.50 1.49 -19.68
C ASN A 65 0.31 0.84 -21.06
N ILE A 66 0.79 -0.39 -21.28
CA ILE A 66 0.62 -1.08 -22.55
C ILE A 66 -0.83 -1.57 -22.67
N GLN A 67 -1.49 -1.22 -23.77
CA GLN A 67 -2.86 -1.62 -24.04
C GLN A 67 -2.99 -3.16 -24.02
N GLY A 68 -3.89 -3.67 -23.18
CA GLY A 68 -4.13 -5.11 -23.01
C GLY A 68 -3.46 -5.72 -21.78
N VAL A 69 -2.63 -4.97 -21.04
CA VAL A 69 -2.11 -5.42 -19.74
C VAL A 69 -3.17 -5.21 -18.66
N GLY A 70 -3.70 -6.31 -18.12
CA GLY A 70 -4.71 -6.27 -17.05
C GLY A 70 -4.12 -6.16 -15.66
N GLN A 71 -3.13 -7.00 -15.33
CA GLN A 71 -2.54 -7.05 -13.99
C GLN A 71 -1.06 -7.45 -14.07
N ILE A 72 -0.23 -6.80 -13.25
CA ILE A 72 1.17 -7.15 -13.05
C ILE A 72 1.37 -7.48 -11.58
N ASN A 73 1.92 -8.67 -11.31
CA ASN A 73 2.25 -9.12 -9.98
C ASN A 73 3.76 -9.28 -9.86
N ILE A 74 4.36 -8.62 -8.88
CA ILE A 74 5.78 -8.77 -8.55
C ILE A 74 5.88 -9.80 -7.43
N ILE A 75 6.71 -10.83 -7.65
CA ILE A 75 6.88 -11.94 -6.71
C ILE A 75 8.33 -11.90 -6.19
N GLY A 76 8.47 -11.78 -4.88
CA GLY A 76 9.77 -11.66 -4.21
C GLY A 76 10.32 -10.23 -4.16
N GLY A 77 11.62 -10.11 -3.90
CA GLY A 77 12.26 -8.84 -3.59
C GLY A 77 12.04 -8.40 -2.13
N ARG A 78 12.68 -7.32 -1.73
CA ARG A 78 12.49 -6.73 -0.39
C ARG A 78 11.91 -5.34 -0.53
N GLU A 79 10.68 -5.18 -0.08
CA GLU A 79 10.06 -3.87 0.01
C GLU A 79 10.80 -2.99 1.04
N ARG A 80 10.78 -1.68 0.80
CA ARG A 80 11.34 -0.72 1.75
C ARG A 80 10.41 -0.57 2.95
N GLU A 81 10.74 -1.26 4.03
CA GLU A 81 10.10 -1.06 5.33
C GLU A 81 10.89 -0.06 6.19
N VAL A 82 10.16 0.77 6.94
CA VAL A 82 10.71 1.67 7.97
C VAL A 82 10.27 1.14 9.32
N GLU A 83 11.21 0.59 10.08
CA GLU A 83 10.96 0.11 11.44
C GLU A 83 11.24 1.24 12.45
N VAL A 84 10.24 1.57 13.27
CA VAL A 84 10.37 2.55 14.36
C VAL A 84 10.48 1.80 15.69
N LYS A 85 11.68 1.82 16.28
CA LYS A 85 11.93 1.21 17.60
C LYS A 85 11.75 2.26 18.69
N LEU A 86 10.79 2.02 19.58
CA LEU A 86 10.53 2.89 20.72
C LEU A 86 11.39 2.48 21.91
N ASP A 87 12.02 3.47 22.54
CA ASP A 87 12.80 3.30 23.76
C ASP A 87 11.90 3.59 24.97
N ASN A 88 11.64 2.56 25.77
CA ASN A 88 10.68 2.65 26.87
C ASN A 88 11.16 3.55 28.02
N GLU A 89 12.47 3.64 28.25
CA GLU A 89 13.05 4.50 29.29
C GLU A 89 12.87 5.98 28.91
N LYS A 90 13.12 6.32 27.64
CA LYS A 90 12.90 7.67 27.12
C LYS A 90 11.42 8.03 27.12
N LEU A 91 10.54 7.13 26.71
CA LEU A 91 9.09 7.36 26.75
C LEU A 91 8.61 7.72 28.15
N GLN A 92 9.10 7.02 29.18
CA GLN A 92 8.78 7.32 30.57
C GLN A 92 9.36 8.66 31.02
N ALA A 93 10.61 8.96 30.66
CA ALA A 93 11.25 10.24 30.98
C ALA A 93 10.49 11.44 30.38
N TYR A 94 9.95 11.29 29.16
CA TYR A 94 9.16 12.31 28.48
C TYR A 94 7.65 12.23 28.79
N LYS A 95 7.21 11.29 29.63
CA LYS A 95 5.79 11.01 29.94
C LYS A 95 4.94 10.80 28.67
N LEU A 96 5.53 10.18 27.66
CA LEU A 96 4.88 9.85 26.39
C LEU A 96 4.44 8.40 26.38
N SER A 97 3.23 8.16 25.90
CA SER A 97 2.73 6.82 25.62
C SER A 97 3.14 6.37 24.21
N PRO A 98 3.35 5.06 23.98
CA PRO A 98 3.55 4.53 22.63
C PRO A 98 2.45 4.94 21.64
N LYS A 99 1.20 5.04 22.13
CA LYS A 99 0.04 5.48 21.33
C LYS A 99 0.18 6.92 20.85
N GLN A 100 0.70 7.82 21.69
CA GLN A 100 0.95 9.21 21.30
C GLN A 100 2.04 9.29 20.23
N VAL A 101 3.12 8.52 20.36
CA VAL A 101 4.17 8.48 19.33
C VAL A 101 3.61 7.96 17.99
N PHE A 102 2.81 6.89 18.03
CA PHE A 102 2.13 6.39 16.83
C PHE A 102 1.21 7.44 16.18
N GLN A 103 0.43 8.17 16.99
CA GLN A 103 -0.46 9.22 16.49
C GLN A 103 0.32 10.37 15.83
N ILE A 104 1.45 10.76 16.41
CA ILE A 104 2.32 11.83 15.87
C ILE A 104 2.96 11.38 14.55
N ILE A 105 3.53 10.17 14.50
CA ILE A 105 4.11 9.65 13.25
C ILE A 105 3.03 9.56 12.16
N SER A 106 1.85 9.06 12.51
CA SER A 106 0.72 8.93 11.58
C SER A 106 0.14 10.27 11.11
N SER A 107 0.22 11.33 11.93
CA SER A 107 -0.24 12.67 11.55
C SER A 107 0.82 13.45 10.78
N SER A 108 2.10 13.21 11.06
CA SER A 108 3.23 13.87 10.39
C SER A 108 3.39 13.47 8.92
N ASN A 109 2.89 12.30 8.52
CA ASN A 109 2.88 11.85 7.12
C ASN A 109 1.64 12.33 6.33
N LYS A 110 0.90 13.33 6.84
CA LYS A 110 -0.27 13.89 6.15
C LYS A 110 0.10 15.17 5.43
N THR A 111 -0.10 15.16 4.12
CA THR A 111 -0.13 16.39 3.32
C THR A 111 -1.44 17.13 3.64
N TYR A 112 -1.34 18.39 4.07
CA TYR A 112 -2.49 19.25 4.25
C TYR A 112 -2.62 20.17 3.02
N PRO A 113 -3.75 20.15 2.29
CA PRO A 113 -4.00 21.18 1.28
C PRO A 113 -4.17 22.52 2.01
N ALA A 114 -3.31 23.50 1.71
CA ALA A 114 -3.29 24.79 2.41
C ALA A 114 -4.27 25.82 1.79
N GLY A 115 -5.16 25.36 0.89
CA GLY A 115 -6.11 26.19 0.17
C GLY A 115 -5.56 26.71 -1.16
N GLU A 116 -6.44 27.33 -1.94
CA GLU A 116 -6.13 27.99 -3.21
C GLU A 116 -6.26 29.51 -3.02
N VAL A 117 -5.25 30.27 -3.43
CA VAL A 117 -5.34 31.73 -3.48
C VAL A 117 -5.63 32.09 -4.93
N THR A 118 -6.89 32.46 -5.20
CA THR A 118 -7.32 32.95 -6.51
C THR A 118 -7.09 34.46 -6.56
N ASN A 119 -6.17 34.90 -7.41
CA ASN A 119 -6.07 36.30 -7.83
C ASN A 119 -6.58 36.40 -9.28
N GLN A 120 -7.09 37.56 -9.71
CA GLN A 120 -7.82 37.74 -10.98
C GLN A 120 -7.04 37.27 -12.24
N ASP A 121 -5.72 37.11 -12.14
CA ASP A 121 -4.84 36.67 -13.24
C ASP A 121 -4.10 35.34 -12.98
N ALA A 122 -4.28 34.67 -11.83
CA ALA A 122 -3.61 33.39 -11.54
C ALA A 122 -4.28 32.57 -10.41
N ASN A 123 -4.41 31.26 -10.65
CA ASN A 123 -4.73 30.25 -9.64
C ASN A 123 -3.44 29.69 -9.06
N LEU A 124 -3.16 30.00 -7.79
CA LEU A 124 -2.00 29.45 -7.08
C LEU A 124 -2.48 28.43 -6.04
N SER A 125 -2.23 27.15 -6.30
CA SER A 125 -2.48 26.07 -5.34
C SER A 125 -1.30 26.00 -4.36
N LEU A 126 -1.56 26.30 -3.08
CA LEU A 126 -0.57 26.18 -2.02
C LEU A 126 -0.71 24.79 -1.37
N LYS A 127 0.31 23.96 -1.55
CA LYS A 127 0.41 22.63 -0.94
C LYS A 127 1.52 22.65 0.11
N LEU A 128 1.18 22.43 1.38
CA LEU A 128 2.18 22.23 2.43
C LEU A 128 2.55 20.75 2.47
N GLU A 129 3.70 20.39 1.90
CA GLU A 129 4.22 19.03 1.94
C GLU A 129 5.06 18.81 3.21
N ALA A 130 4.45 18.26 4.25
CA ALA A 130 5.18 17.64 5.36
C ALA A 130 5.47 16.18 4.99
N SER A 131 6.42 15.94 4.08
CA SER A 131 6.86 14.58 3.75
C SER A 131 8.11 14.22 4.57
N LEU A 132 8.01 13.20 5.42
CA LEU A 132 9.15 12.59 6.11
C LEU A 132 9.99 11.76 5.13
N SER A 133 10.63 12.41 4.17
CA SER A 133 11.44 11.75 3.15
C SER A 133 12.81 11.29 3.67
N ASN A 134 13.27 11.82 4.81
CA ASN A 134 14.60 11.56 5.35
C ASN A 134 14.55 10.91 6.75
N ILE A 135 15.29 9.81 6.95
CA ILE A 135 15.43 9.11 8.25
C ILE A 135 16.05 10.04 9.30
N GLU A 136 16.83 11.05 8.89
CA GLU A 136 17.41 12.04 9.80
C GLU A 136 16.34 12.94 10.45
N ALA A 137 15.23 13.21 9.76
CA ALA A 137 14.12 13.98 10.34
C ALA A 137 13.40 13.21 11.47
N LEU A 138 13.47 11.87 11.46
CA LEU A 138 12.97 11.03 12.55
C LEU A 138 13.93 10.94 13.75
N LYS A 139 15.21 11.34 13.59
CA LYS A 139 16.21 11.31 14.67
C LYS A 139 16.37 12.64 15.41
N GLN A 140 15.87 13.76 14.86
CA GLN A 140 16.02 15.09 15.44
C GLN A 140 14.95 15.47 16.47
N TRP A 141 14.13 14.52 16.92
CA TRP A 141 13.14 14.70 17.98
C TRP A 141 13.16 13.55 18.99
#